data_AF-A0A349NE81-F1
#
_entry.id   AF-A0A349NE81-F1
#
_cell.length_a   1.000
_cell.length_b   1.000
_cell.length_c   1.000
_cell.angle_alpha   90.00
_cell.angle_beta   90.00
_cell.angle_gamma   90.00
#
_symmetry.space_group_name_H-M   'P 1'
#
loop_
_entity.id
_entity.type
_entity.pdbx_description
1 polymer ?
#
loop_
_entity_poly.entity_id
_entity_poly.type
_entity_poly.pdbx_seq_one_letter_code
_entity_poly.pdbx_strand_id
1 'polypeptide(L)' 'RLKEEEVLNYFINRSTNAAAESLNSKLKRFRAQLHGVSDLPFFMYRVSLIFG' A
#
# COMPACT_ATOMS: atom_id res chain seq x y z
N ARG A 1 7.94 -13.88 18.19
CA ARG A 1 8.38 -12.76 19.03
C ARG A 1 9.30 -11.76 18.35
N LEU A 2 10.46 -12.12 17.78
CA LEU A 2 11.33 -11.13 17.10
C LEU A 2 10.62 -10.32 16.00
N LYS A 3 9.76 -10.98 15.20
CA LYS A 3 8.99 -10.32 14.13
C LYS A 3 7.94 -9.32 14.62
N GLU A 4 7.45 -9.48 15.85
CA GLU A 4 6.42 -8.59 16.41
C GLU A 4 7.03 -7.21 16.75
N GLU A 5 8.32 -7.17 17.10
CA GLU A 5 9.07 -5.94 17.37
C GLU A 5 9.58 -5.28 16.08
N GLU A 6 9.80 -6.08 15.03
CA GLU A 6 10.27 -5.62 13.73
C GLU A 6 9.15 -5.04 12.85
N VAL A 7 7.93 -5.58 12.97
CA VAL A 7 6.78 -5.17 12.15
C VAL A 7 5.90 -4.19 12.92
N LEU A 8 5.87 -2.95 12.45
CA LEU A 8 4.98 -1.92 12.97
C LEU A 8 3.51 -2.39 12.90
N ASN A 9 2.78 -2.25 14.01
CA ASN A 9 1.37 -2.62 14.11
C ASN A 9 1.07 -4.10 13.79
N TYR A 10 1.95 -5.04 14.16
CA TYR A 10 1.76 -6.47 13.88
C TYR A 10 0.43 -7.02 14.44
N PHE A 11 0.04 -6.63 15.67
CA PHE A 11 -1.29 -6.90 16.25
C PHE A 11 -1.69 -5.85 17.29
N ILE A 12 -1.96 -4.61 16.86
CA ILE A 12 -2.49 -3.57 17.77
C ILE A 12 -4.03 -3.64 17.72
N ASN A 13 -4.66 -3.92 18.86
CA ASN A 13 -6.13 -3.97 18.97
C ASN A 13 -6.81 -4.94 17.97
N ARG A 14 -6.15 -6.08 17.69
CA ARG A 14 -6.53 -7.07 16.64
C ARG A 14 -6.44 -6.55 15.20
N SER A 15 -6.02 -5.31 15.01
CA SER A 15 -5.70 -4.74 13.70
C SER A 15 -4.25 -5.04 13.36
N THR A 16 -3.99 -5.29 12.07
CA THR A 16 -2.65 -5.60 11.55
C THR A 16 -2.32 -4.68 10.38
N ASN A 17 -1.03 -4.58 10.03
CA ASN A 17 -0.56 -3.84 8.86
C ASN A 17 -0.97 -4.47 7.50
N ALA A 18 -1.68 -5.60 7.49
CA ALA A 18 -1.97 -6.36 6.28
C ALA A 18 -2.72 -5.54 5.21
N ALA A 19 -3.63 -4.65 5.61
CA ALA A 19 -4.36 -3.78 4.67
C ALA A 19 -3.41 -2.82 3.94
N ALA A 20 -2.47 -2.20 4.66
CA ALA A 20 -1.48 -1.29 4.10
C ALA A 20 -0.47 -2.04 3.21
N GLU A 21 -0.02 -3.23 3.61
CA GLU A 21 0.87 -4.08 2.80
C GLU A 21 0.20 -4.55 1.50
N SER A 22 -1.08 -4.93 1.58
CA SER A 22 -1.89 -5.29 0.42
C SER A 22 -2.05 -4.11 -0.54
N LEU A 23 -2.33 -2.91 -0.01
CA LEU A 23 -2.43 -1.69 -0.82
C LEU A 23 -1.09 -1.38 -1.50
N ASN A 24 0.03 -1.42 -0.78
CA ASN A 24 1.36 -1.20 -1.33
C ASN A 24 1.68 -2.20 -2.45
N SER A 25 1.28 -3.47 -2.29
CA SER A 25 1.47 -4.51 -3.30
C SER A 25 0.66 -4.23 -4.56
N LYS A 26 -0.61 -3.81 -4.41
CA LYS A 26 -1.47 -3.39 -5.52
C LYS A 26 -0.89 -2.19 -6.26
N LEU A 27 -0.40 -1.19 -5.53
CA LEU A 27 0.22 0.01 -6.10
C LEU A 27 1.51 -0.30 -6.87
N LYS A 28 2.36 -1.19 -6.35
CA LYS A 28 3.56 -1.65 -7.05
C LYS A 28 3.20 -2.32 -8.37
N ARG A 29 2.21 -3.22 -8.37
CA ARG A 29 1.73 -3.90 -9.59
C ARG A 29 1.08 -2.93 -10.59
N PHE A 30 0.33 -1.95 -10.10
CA PHE A 30 -0.28 -0.91 -10.94
C PHE A 30 0.80 -0.04 -11.59
N ARG A 31 1.77 0.43 -10.80
CA ARG A 31 2.91 1.23 -11.29
C ARG A 31 3.77 0.46 -12.28
N ALA A 32 3.96 -0.85 -12.11
CA ALA A 32 4.75 -1.67 -13.04
C ALA A 32 4.15 -1.74 -14.45
N GLN A 33 2.85 -1.48 -14.61
CA GLN A 33 2.19 -1.39 -15.93
C GLN A 33 2.32 -0.02 -16.57
N LEU A 34 2.81 0.99 -15.84
CA LEU A 34 2.96 2.36 -16.31
C LEU A 34 4.44 2.65 -16.60
N HIS A 35 4.72 3.41 -17.66
CA HIS A 35 6.09 3.84 -18.01
C HIS A 35 6.57 5.05 -17.16
N GLY A 36 6.24 5.04 -15.86
CA GLY A 36 6.52 6.13 -14.93
C GLY A 36 5.27 6.88 -14.46
N VAL A 37 5.47 7.77 -13.50
CA VAL A 37 4.45 8.67 -12.95
C VAL A 37 4.99 10.08 -13.04
N SER A 38 4.48 10.87 -13.98
CA SER A 38 4.86 12.28 -14.17
C SER A 38 4.00 13.23 -13.34
N ASP A 39 2.71 12.88 -13.18
CA ASP A 39 1.72 13.66 -12.44
C ASP A 39 1.26 12.87 -11.21
N LEU A 40 1.82 13.23 -10.05
CA LEU A 40 1.53 12.56 -8.78
C LEU A 40 0.09 12.83 -8.28
N PRO A 41 -0.44 14.08 -8.31
CA PRO A 41 -1.86 14.33 -8.02
C PRO A 41 -2.82 13.49 -8.85
N PHE A 42 -2.62 13.45 -10.18
CA PHE A 42 -3.48 12.66 -11.06
C PHE A 42 -3.35 11.16 -10.80
N PHE A 43 -2.14 10.68 -10.53
CA PHE A 43 -1.91 9.29 -10.16
C PHE A 43 -2.65 8.90 -8.88
N MET A 44 -2.60 9.75 -7.83
CA MET A 44 -3.31 9.49 -6.58
C MET A 44 -4.83 9.50 -6.76
N TYR A 45 -5.37 10.41 -7.57
CA TYR A 45 -6.79 10.41 -7.95
C TYR A 45 -7.21 9.10 -8.63
N ARG A 46 -6.38 8.59 -9.55
CA ARG A 46 -6.64 7.30 -10.23
C ARG A 46 -6.56 6.12 -9.27
N VAL A 47 -5.60 6.13 -8.35
CA VAL A 47 -5.47 5.12 -7.29
C VAL A 47 -6.72 5.09 -6.41
N SER A 48 -7.22 6.25 -5.96
CA SER A 48 -8.43 6.29 -5.13
C SER A 48 -9.67 5.82 -5.87
N LEU A 49 -9.78 6.04 -7.18
CA LEU A 49 -10.90 5.52 -7.96
C LEU A 49 -10.88 4.00 -8.17
N ILE A 50 -9.70 3.38 -8.18
CA ILE A 50 -9.53 1.95 -8.48
C ILE A 50 -9.47 1.10 -7.21
N PHE A 51 -8.85 1.62 -6.15
CA PHE A 51 -8.55 0.88 -4.92
C PHE A 51 -9.14 1.49 -3.64
N GLY A 52 -9.71 2.70 -3.71
CA GLY A 52 -10.46 3.33 -2.62
C GLY A 52 -11.91 2.87 -2.61
#